data_AF-A0A4P9YU65-F1
#
_entry.id   AF-A0A4P9YU65-F1
#
_cell.length_a   1.000
_cell.length_b   1.000
_cell.length_c   1.000
_cell.angle_alpha   90.00
_cell.angle_beta   90.00
_cell.angle_gamma   90.00
#
_symmetry.space_group_name_H-M   'P 1'
#
loop_
_entity.id
_entity.type
_entity.pdbx_description
1 polymer ?
#
loop_
_entity_poly.entity_id
_entity_poly.type
_entity_poly.pdbx_seq_one_letter_code
_entity_poly.pdbx_strand_id
1 'polypeptide(L)'
;MSIAAQNAANTIIRDKKGRYRPLFMAAIIAIQVVVLLVEMAVNYQLTGAFIATGDQFNYLIGPGALAWIRSGARFTACMRSTILDHASLMLPGMTKAMSIDSLCGFGGFPSGAPDQWYRLVIPMFLHGGIIHLLFNSLFQWRNGMDMEREWGALRLAPIYLLGGLGGFLLGAVVAPIQMISLGASGCVFALLAASLVDLLQHWNETAGRGRQLTELVLVIVISLAIGLLPGIDNFAHIGGFLFGILASLALLPPMAGRFWRASRWIGGAMLIALFIALFVVFYTEPDP
;
A
#
# COMPACT_ATOMS: atom_id res chain seq x y z
N MET A 1 -17.19 25.84 -15.36
CA MET A 1 -17.14 24.37 -15.50
C MET A 1 -16.66 24.05 -16.92
N SER A 2 -15.52 23.39 -17.07
CA SER A 2 -14.94 22.99 -18.37
C SER A 2 -15.71 21.81 -18.98
N ILE A 3 -15.72 21.68 -20.32
CA ILE A 3 -16.30 20.57 -21.09
C ILE A 3 -15.74 19.20 -20.64
N ALA A 4 -14.53 19.17 -20.08
CA ALA A 4 -13.95 17.97 -19.46
C ALA A 4 -14.74 17.47 -18.23
N ALA A 5 -15.41 18.37 -17.49
CA ALA A 5 -16.26 18.03 -16.37
C ALA A 5 -17.62 17.44 -16.79
N GLN A 6 -18.07 17.72 -18.02
CA GLN A 6 -19.33 17.19 -18.56
C GLN A 6 -19.18 15.73 -19.04
N ASN A 7 -18.05 15.36 -19.64
CA ASN A 7 -17.86 13.98 -20.14
C ASN A 7 -17.54 12.96 -19.04
N ALA A 8 -17.20 13.39 -17.83
CA ALA A 8 -17.09 12.52 -16.66
C ALA A 8 -18.46 12.10 -16.09
N ALA A 9 -19.57 12.71 -16.55
CA ALA A 9 -20.88 12.59 -15.93
C ALA A 9 -21.56 11.21 -16.03
N ASN A 10 -21.14 10.34 -16.96
CA ASN A 10 -21.87 9.10 -17.26
C ASN A 10 -21.46 7.87 -16.42
N THR A 11 -20.50 7.98 -15.51
CA THR A 11 -20.03 6.86 -14.65
C THR A 11 -20.08 7.16 -13.15
N ILE A 12 -20.81 8.21 -12.76
CA ILE A 12 -20.76 8.80 -11.40
C ILE A 12 -22.06 8.48 -10.65
N ILE A 13 -22.02 7.57 -9.68
CA ILE A 13 -23.15 7.32 -8.76
C ILE A 13 -23.30 8.55 -7.85
N ARG A 14 -24.38 9.30 -8.02
CA ARG A 14 -24.72 10.49 -7.23
C ARG A 14 -25.74 10.17 -6.16
N ASP A 15 -25.65 10.83 -5.00
CA ASP A 15 -26.67 10.78 -3.96
C ASP A 15 -27.95 11.51 -4.40
N LYS A 16 -28.99 11.45 -3.57
CA LYS A 16 -30.29 12.12 -3.84
C LYS A 16 -30.17 13.65 -3.97
N LYS A 17 -29.02 14.25 -3.63
CA LYS A 17 -28.70 15.67 -3.76
C LYS A 17 -27.72 15.95 -4.92
N GLY A 18 -27.40 14.95 -5.74
CA GLY A 18 -26.48 15.06 -6.87
C GLY A 18 -24.99 14.98 -6.54
N ARG A 19 -24.60 14.68 -5.28
CA ARG A 19 -23.21 14.62 -4.81
C ARG A 19 -22.62 13.22 -4.96
N TYR A 20 -21.37 13.11 -5.38
CA TYR A 20 -20.70 11.81 -5.48
C TYR A 20 -20.52 11.15 -4.11
N ARG A 21 -20.80 9.83 -4.03
CA ARG A 21 -20.53 9.04 -2.82
C ARG A 21 -19.16 8.36 -2.97
N PRO A 22 -18.21 8.57 -2.04
CA PRO A 22 -16.88 7.97 -2.09
C PRO A 22 -16.95 6.49 -1.67
N LEU A 23 -17.56 5.65 -2.50
CA LEU A 23 -17.84 4.26 -2.19
C LEU A 23 -16.56 3.42 -2.17
N PHE A 24 -15.58 3.73 -3.02
CA PHE A 24 -14.33 2.98 -3.04
C PHE A 24 -13.57 3.16 -1.72
N MET A 25 -13.32 4.40 -1.29
CA MET A 25 -12.60 4.68 -0.05
C MET A 25 -13.37 4.20 1.18
N ALA A 26 -14.70 4.36 1.21
CA ALA A 26 -15.51 3.81 2.29
C ALA A 26 -15.43 2.27 2.35
N ALA A 27 -15.47 1.59 1.20
CA ALA A 27 -15.34 0.14 1.14
C ALA A 27 -13.95 -0.33 1.57
N ILE A 28 -12.88 0.33 1.14
CA ILE A 28 -11.50 0.00 1.52
C ILE A 28 -11.32 0.12 3.03
N ILE A 29 -11.77 1.23 3.65
CA ILE A 29 -11.68 1.41 5.10
C ILE A 29 -12.47 0.31 5.83
N ALA A 30 -13.68 -0.01 5.38
CA ALA A 30 -14.49 -1.06 5.98
C ALA A 30 -13.82 -2.45 5.86
N ILE A 31 -13.23 -2.77 4.71
CA ILE A 31 -12.46 -3.99 4.49
C ILE A 31 -11.27 -4.05 5.45
N GLN A 32 -10.51 -2.97 5.58
CA GLN A 32 -9.35 -2.90 6.48
C GLN A 32 -9.72 -3.11 7.96
N VAL A 33 -10.87 -2.58 8.39
CA VAL A 33 -11.39 -2.84 9.74
C VAL A 33 -11.72 -4.33 9.93
N VAL A 34 -12.43 -4.93 8.98
CA VAL A 34 -12.78 -6.36 9.04
C VAL A 34 -11.53 -7.23 9.02
N VAL A 35 -10.57 -6.90 8.17
CA VAL A 35 -9.29 -7.62 8.06
C VAL A 35 -8.52 -7.54 9.37
N LEU A 36 -8.43 -6.39 10.03
CA LEU A 36 -7.78 -6.29 11.35
C LEU A 36 -8.45 -7.19 12.39
N LEU A 37 -9.78 -7.28 12.40
CA LEU A 37 -10.50 -8.21 13.30
C LEU A 37 -10.14 -9.66 13.02
N VAL A 38 -9.98 -10.03 11.74
CA VAL A 38 -9.50 -11.36 11.34
C VAL A 38 -8.05 -11.57 11.80
N GLU A 39 -7.16 -10.60 11.63
CA GLU A 39 -5.76 -10.70 12.09
C GLU A 39 -5.68 -10.90 13.61
N MET A 40 -6.53 -10.21 14.39
CA MET A 40 -6.63 -10.41 15.84
C MET A 40 -7.17 -11.80 16.20
N ALA A 41 -8.16 -12.31 15.46
CA ALA A 41 -8.68 -13.66 15.66
C ALA A 41 -7.62 -14.73 15.32
N VAL A 42 -6.85 -14.55 14.24
CA VAL A 42 -5.72 -15.41 13.89
C VAL A 42 -4.67 -15.37 15.00
N ASN A 43 -4.34 -14.20 15.56
CA ASN A 43 -3.41 -14.11 16.68
C ASN A 43 -3.90 -14.86 17.92
N TYR A 44 -5.20 -14.77 18.22
CA TYR A 44 -5.81 -15.50 19.32
C TYR A 44 -5.72 -17.02 19.12
N GLN A 45 -5.96 -17.52 17.91
CA GLN A 45 -5.82 -18.94 17.60
C GLN A 45 -4.38 -19.44 17.73
N LEU A 46 -3.40 -18.60 17.44
CA LEU A 46 -1.98 -18.96 17.49
C LEU A 46 -1.36 -18.85 18.88
N THR A 47 -1.81 -17.89 19.69
CA THR A 47 -1.12 -17.48 20.94
C THR A 47 -2.00 -17.49 22.18
N GLY A 48 -3.32 -17.60 22.03
CA GLY A 48 -4.29 -17.43 23.12
C GLY A 48 -4.61 -15.98 23.49
N ALA A 49 -4.02 -15.00 22.79
CA ALA A 49 -4.25 -13.57 23.03
C ALA A 49 -4.59 -12.82 21.72
N PHE A 50 -5.45 -11.79 21.80
CA PHE A 50 -5.76 -10.94 20.64
C PHE A 50 -4.65 -9.95 20.29
N ILE A 51 -3.90 -9.52 21.30
CA ILE A 51 -2.81 -8.55 21.21
C ILE A 51 -1.53 -9.26 21.63
N ALA A 52 -0.45 -9.05 20.89
CA ALA A 52 0.87 -9.52 21.29
C ALA A 52 1.37 -8.72 22.51
N THR A 53 1.44 -9.38 23.67
CA THR A 53 1.87 -8.83 24.96
C THR A 53 3.12 -9.53 25.50
N GLY A 54 3.73 -8.99 26.56
CA GLY A 54 4.89 -9.60 27.22
C GLY A 54 6.20 -9.26 26.50
N ASP A 55 7.07 -10.26 26.28
CA ASP A 55 8.37 -10.09 25.63
C ASP A 55 8.28 -9.54 24.20
N GLN A 56 7.09 -9.54 23.62
CA GLN A 56 6.77 -9.08 22.25
C GLN A 56 5.65 -8.07 22.22
N PHE A 57 5.73 -7.09 23.11
CA PHE A 57 4.74 -6.01 23.14
C PHE A 57 4.67 -5.30 21.77
N ASN A 58 3.54 -5.48 21.10
CA ASN A 58 3.25 -4.75 19.88
C ASN A 58 2.69 -3.37 20.24
N TYR A 59 3.53 -2.34 20.08
CA TYR A 59 3.17 -0.95 20.37
C TYR A 59 2.01 -0.41 19.53
N LEU A 60 1.66 -1.06 18.42
CA LEU A 60 0.51 -0.70 17.58
C LEU A 60 -0.82 -1.24 18.11
N ILE A 61 -0.80 -1.98 19.24
CA ILE A 61 -1.95 -2.62 19.87
C ILE A 61 -2.61 -3.58 18.89
N GLY A 62 -1.95 -4.72 18.63
CA GLY A 62 -2.40 -5.68 17.64
C GLY A 62 -1.67 -7.03 17.65
N PRO A 63 -1.86 -7.82 16.58
CA PRO A 63 -1.27 -9.15 16.40
C PRO A 63 0.26 -9.16 16.42
N GLY A 64 0.87 -10.35 16.55
CA GLY A 64 2.31 -10.55 16.42
C GLY A 64 2.75 -10.95 15.01
N ALA A 65 4.06 -11.01 14.79
CA ALA A 65 4.70 -11.32 13.52
C ALA A 65 4.19 -12.62 12.85
N LEU A 66 4.02 -13.69 13.63
CA LEU A 66 3.51 -14.96 13.10
C LEU A 66 2.08 -14.82 12.54
N ALA A 67 1.22 -14.08 13.25
CA ALA A 67 -0.15 -13.85 12.81
C ALA A 67 -0.19 -13.02 11.53
N TRP A 68 0.68 -12.02 11.39
CA TRP A 68 0.82 -11.23 10.16
C TRP A 68 1.25 -12.08 8.96
N ILE A 69 2.30 -12.90 9.11
CA ILE A 69 2.76 -13.79 8.03
C ILE A 69 1.63 -14.76 7.64
N ARG A 70 0.97 -15.38 8.62
CA ARG A 70 -0.15 -16.30 8.34
C ARG A 70 -1.39 -15.62 7.78
N SER A 71 -1.53 -14.31 7.98
CA SER A 71 -2.62 -13.50 7.40
C SER A 71 -2.29 -12.98 6.00
N GLY A 72 -1.07 -13.19 5.51
CA GLY A 72 -0.69 -12.83 4.14
C GLY A 72 0.20 -11.58 4.02
N ALA A 73 0.89 -11.17 5.09
CA ALA A 73 1.86 -10.08 5.03
C ALA A 73 2.96 -10.35 3.98
N ARG A 74 3.55 -9.28 3.44
CA ARG A 74 4.67 -9.38 2.51
C ARG A 74 5.84 -9.95 3.29
N PHE A 75 6.28 -11.13 2.88
CA PHE A 75 7.44 -11.81 3.43
C PHE A 75 8.11 -12.56 2.28
N THR A 76 9.30 -12.12 1.88
CA THR A 76 9.93 -12.54 0.61
C THR A 76 10.15 -14.05 0.55
N ALA A 77 10.52 -14.68 1.67
CA ALA A 77 10.71 -16.13 1.75
C ALA A 77 9.43 -16.96 1.54
N CYS A 78 8.23 -16.37 1.62
CA CYS A 78 6.98 -17.06 1.21
C CYS A 78 6.67 -16.93 -0.29
N MET A 79 7.34 -16.01 -1.00
CA MET A 79 6.94 -15.57 -2.34
C MET A 79 7.85 -16.11 -3.45
N ARG A 80 9.11 -16.36 -3.13
CA ARG A 80 10.12 -16.96 -4.00
C ARG A 80 11.13 -17.72 -3.15
N SER A 81 11.91 -18.60 -3.77
CA SER A 81 13.05 -19.24 -3.13
C SER A 81 14.11 -18.22 -2.69
N THR A 82 14.63 -18.42 -1.49
CA THR A 82 15.62 -17.56 -0.84
C THR A 82 16.65 -18.39 -0.09
N ILE A 83 17.68 -17.74 0.46
CA ILE A 83 18.61 -18.38 1.39
C ILE A 83 17.95 -18.92 2.68
N LEU A 84 16.69 -18.56 2.95
CA LEU A 84 15.94 -19.00 4.14
C LEU A 84 15.13 -20.28 3.93
N ASP A 85 15.10 -20.84 2.71
CA ASP A 85 14.23 -21.98 2.36
C ASP A 85 14.47 -23.21 3.26
N HIS A 86 15.68 -23.37 3.78
CA HIS A 86 16.07 -24.51 4.64
C HIS A 86 16.28 -24.08 6.10
N ALA A 87 16.02 -22.81 6.42
CA ALA A 87 16.14 -22.28 7.77
C ALA A 87 14.93 -22.66 8.62
N SER A 88 15.17 -22.89 9.91
CA SER A 88 14.14 -22.89 10.93
C SER A 88 14.14 -21.53 11.63
N LEU A 89 13.12 -20.72 11.38
CA LEU A 89 13.01 -19.37 11.92
C LEU A 89 12.33 -19.38 13.29
N MET A 90 12.90 -18.64 14.23
CA MET A 90 12.28 -18.36 15.53
C MET A 90 11.88 -16.89 15.58
N LEU A 91 10.67 -16.61 15.12
CA LEU A 91 10.05 -15.32 15.29
C LEU A 91 9.75 -15.04 16.75
N PRO A 92 9.68 -13.76 17.11
CA PRO A 92 9.38 -13.39 18.46
C PRO A 92 7.98 -13.84 18.89
N GLY A 93 7.87 -14.41 20.11
CA GLY A 93 6.61 -14.91 20.67
C GLY A 93 6.30 -16.37 20.30
N MET A 94 7.15 -17.02 19.51
CA MET A 94 7.05 -18.46 19.24
C MET A 94 7.78 -19.27 20.31
N THR A 95 7.22 -20.44 20.66
CA THR A 95 7.83 -21.39 21.60
C THR A 95 8.78 -22.38 20.92
N LYS A 96 8.74 -22.47 19.59
CA LYS A 96 9.58 -23.35 18.79
C LYS A 96 9.87 -22.72 17.42
N ALA A 97 11.07 -22.96 16.90
CA ALA A 97 11.40 -22.60 15.53
C ALA A 97 10.55 -23.38 14.51
N MET A 98 10.22 -22.74 13.39
CA MET A 98 9.38 -23.31 12.32
C MET A 98 10.09 -23.23 10.98
N SER A 99 9.84 -24.21 10.10
CA SER A 99 10.23 -24.11 8.68
C SER A 99 9.42 -23.02 7.97
N ILE A 100 9.94 -22.52 6.85
CA ILE A 100 9.25 -21.53 6.02
C ILE A 100 7.88 -22.03 5.57
N ASP A 101 7.77 -23.29 5.14
CA ASP A 101 6.49 -23.89 4.72
C ASP A 101 5.40 -23.80 5.81
N SER A 102 5.75 -24.15 7.05
CA SER A 102 4.82 -24.07 8.19
C SER A 102 4.56 -22.63 8.65
N LEU A 103 5.52 -21.73 8.43
CA LEU A 103 5.41 -20.32 8.81
C LEU A 103 4.46 -19.57 7.88
N CYS A 104 4.60 -19.79 6.57
CA CYS A 104 3.84 -19.09 5.53
C CYS A 104 2.34 -19.41 5.55
N GLY A 105 1.94 -20.59 6.02
CA GLY A 105 0.52 -20.95 6.07
C GLY A 105 -0.08 -21.10 4.66
N PHE A 106 -1.38 -20.84 4.50
CA PHE A 106 -2.12 -21.02 3.23
C PHE A 106 -1.99 -22.41 2.59
N GLY A 107 -1.74 -23.45 3.40
CA GLY A 107 -1.53 -24.82 2.92
C GLY A 107 -0.10 -25.15 2.51
N GLY A 108 0.87 -24.27 2.79
CA GLY A 108 2.29 -24.48 2.51
C GLY A 108 2.62 -24.23 1.03
N PHE A 109 3.53 -25.05 0.50
CA PHE A 109 4.01 -24.97 -0.89
C PHE A 109 3.70 -26.26 -1.66
N PRO A 110 2.54 -26.37 -2.33
CA PRO A 110 2.16 -27.58 -3.07
C PRO A 110 3.15 -27.97 -4.17
N SER A 111 3.83 -26.98 -4.75
CA SER A 111 4.86 -27.14 -5.78
C SER A 111 6.23 -27.55 -5.21
N GLY A 112 6.39 -27.56 -3.89
CA GLY A 112 7.66 -27.81 -3.20
C GLY A 112 8.57 -26.59 -3.07
N ALA A 113 8.15 -25.42 -3.57
CA ALA A 113 8.91 -24.17 -3.49
C ALA A 113 8.00 -22.96 -3.18
N PRO A 114 8.51 -21.87 -2.57
CA PRO A 114 7.70 -20.71 -2.26
C PRO A 114 7.10 -20.04 -3.52
N ASP A 115 5.77 -19.88 -3.54
CA ASP A 115 5.01 -19.41 -4.70
C ASP A 115 3.84 -18.46 -4.36
N GLN A 116 3.84 -17.87 -3.15
CA GLN A 116 2.72 -17.07 -2.64
C GLN A 116 2.75 -15.61 -3.12
N TRP A 117 2.78 -15.39 -4.45
CA TRP A 117 2.87 -14.07 -5.10
C TRP A 117 1.76 -13.08 -4.68
N TYR A 118 0.60 -13.58 -4.26
CA TYR A 118 -0.53 -12.77 -3.78
C TYR A 118 -0.20 -11.96 -2.51
N ARG A 119 0.94 -12.24 -1.86
CA ARG A 119 1.53 -11.41 -0.79
C ARG A 119 2.09 -10.07 -1.27
N LEU A 120 1.97 -9.73 -2.55
CA LEU A 120 2.10 -8.35 -3.04
C LEU A 120 0.77 -7.57 -2.95
N VAL A 121 -0.37 -8.27 -2.83
CA VAL A 121 -1.71 -7.68 -2.88
C VAL A 121 -2.39 -7.68 -1.51
N ILE A 122 -2.46 -8.84 -0.86
CA ILE A 122 -3.12 -9.00 0.45
C ILE A 122 -2.63 -7.99 1.50
N PRO A 123 -1.33 -7.68 1.63
CA PRO A 123 -0.85 -6.81 2.71
C PRO A 123 -1.34 -5.37 2.61
N MET A 124 -1.89 -4.93 1.47
CA MET A 124 -2.51 -3.60 1.33
C MET A 124 -3.72 -3.41 2.27
N PHE A 125 -4.29 -4.51 2.76
CA PHE A 125 -5.48 -4.52 3.62
C PHE A 125 -5.17 -4.86 5.08
N LEU A 126 -4.03 -5.51 5.33
CA LEU A 126 -3.57 -5.92 6.66
C LEU A 126 -3.06 -4.71 7.46
N HIS A 127 -3.15 -4.76 8.79
CA HIS A 127 -2.66 -3.71 9.67
C HIS A 127 -1.95 -4.26 10.91
N GLY A 128 -0.87 -3.60 11.29
CA GLY A 128 -0.03 -3.99 12.43
C GLY A 128 -0.75 -3.87 13.78
N GLY A 129 -1.91 -3.22 13.81
CA GLY A 129 -2.71 -3.04 15.01
C GLY A 129 -3.67 -1.87 14.86
N ILE A 130 -4.40 -1.58 15.94
CA ILE A 130 -5.45 -0.56 15.96
C ILE A 130 -4.88 0.82 15.65
N ILE A 131 -3.71 1.17 16.20
CA ILE A 131 -3.08 2.47 15.98
C ILE A 131 -2.68 2.63 14.50
N HIS A 132 -2.12 1.58 13.90
CA HIS A 132 -1.71 1.61 12.50
C HIS A 132 -2.92 1.76 11.56
N LEU A 133 -4.01 1.03 11.83
CA LEU A 133 -5.27 1.17 11.09
C LEU A 133 -5.86 2.57 11.23
N LEU A 134 -5.85 3.14 12.44
CA LEU A 134 -6.42 4.46 12.71
C LEU A 134 -5.74 5.55 11.88
N PHE A 135 -4.41 5.60 11.84
CA PHE A 135 -3.68 6.62 11.06
C PHE A 135 -3.96 6.50 9.56
N ASN A 136 -3.90 5.28 9.01
CA ASN A 136 -4.21 5.05 7.60
C ASN A 136 -5.67 5.40 7.27
N SER A 137 -6.61 4.95 8.09
CA SER A 137 -8.04 5.19 7.88
C SER A 137 -8.39 6.66 8.02
N LEU A 138 -7.75 7.40 8.93
CA LEU A 138 -7.97 8.84 9.08
C LEU A 138 -7.54 9.60 7.82
N PHE A 139 -6.39 9.25 7.24
CA PHE A 139 -5.95 9.86 5.99
C PHE A 139 -6.89 9.51 4.83
N GLN A 140 -7.26 8.23 4.68
CA GLN A 140 -8.19 7.77 3.64
C GLN A 140 -9.58 8.41 3.79
N TRP A 141 -10.07 8.56 5.02
CA TRP A 141 -11.36 9.18 5.30
C TRP A 141 -11.36 10.68 4.98
N ARG A 142 -10.33 11.41 5.41
CA ARG A 142 -10.27 12.87 5.19
C ARG A 142 -9.88 13.21 3.76
N ASN A 143 -8.75 12.71 3.30
CA ASN A 143 -8.21 13.08 1.99
C ASN A 143 -8.74 12.16 0.89
N GLY A 144 -8.66 10.85 1.10
CA GLY A 144 -9.06 9.86 0.08
C GLY A 144 -10.52 10.04 -0.37
N MET A 145 -11.45 10.27 0.55
CA MET A 145 -12.85 10.51 0.19
C MET A 145 -13.07 11.79 -0.61
N ASP A 146 -12.34 12.87 -0.29
CA ASP A 146 -12.43 14.12 -1.05
C ASP A 146 -11.83 13.96 -2.45
N MET A 147 -10.69 13.27 -2.55
CA MET A 147 -10.07 12.91 -3.84
C MET A 147 -11.00 12.02 -4.69
N GLU A 148 -11.77 11.11 -4.08
CA GLU A 148 -12.71 10.27 -4.82
C GLU A 148 -13.90 11.08 -5.33
N ARG A 149 -14.37 12.05 -4.56
CA ARG A 149 -15.43 12.99 -4.99
C ARG A 149 -14.98 13.86 -6.16
N GLU A 150 -13.70 14.18 -6.20
CA GLU A 150 -13.12 15.02 -7.24
C GLU A 150 -12.83 14.25 -8.53
N TRP A 151 -12.11 13.12 -8.43
CA TRP A 151 -11.58 12.41 -9.60
C TRP A 151 -12.42 11.18 -10.00
N GLY A 152 -13.28 10.71 -9.11
CA GLY A 152 -14.07 9.49 -9.25
C GLY A 152 -13.27 8.21 -8.96
N ALA A 153 -13.97 7.18 -8.49
CA ALA A 153 -13.38 5.88 -8.14
C ALA A 153 -12.61 5.22 -9.29
N LEU A 154 -13.06 5.36 -10.54
CA LEU A 154 -12.40 4.75 -11.70
C LEU A 154 -10.97 5.25 -11.93
N ARG A 155 -10.62 6.43 -11.40
CA ARG A 155 -9.24 6.96 -11.46
C ARG A 155 -8.51 6.73 -10.14
N LEU A 156 -9.19 6.99 -9.02
CA LEU A 156 -8.57 6.88 -7.71
C LEU A 156 -8.21 5.45 -7.33
N ALA A 157 -9.08 4.48 -7.63
CA ALA A 157 -8.87 3.08 -7.29
C ALA A 157 -7.61 2.49 -7.92
N PRO A 158 -7.37 2.60 -9.25
CA PRO A 158 -6.12 2.13 -9.83
C PRO A 158 -4.89 2.88 -9.33
N ILE A 159 -4.96 4.19 -9.05
CA ILE A 159 -3.82 4.92 -8.44
C ILE A 159 -3.47 4.32 -7.08
N TYR A 160 -4.49 4.11 -6.23
CA TYR A 160 -4.33 3.54 -4.90
C TYR A 160 -3.76 2.11 -4.94
N LEU A 161 -4.34 1.24 -5.78
CA LEU A 161 -3.98 -0.18 -5.86
C LEU A 161 -2.64 -0.40 -6.56
N LEU A 162 -2.37 0.28 -7.67
CA LEU A 162 -1.08 0.15 -8.38
C LEU A 162 0.05 0.77 -7.58
N GLY A 163 -0.21 1.87 -6.86
CA GLY A 163 0.74 2.43 -5.91
C GLY A 163 1.11 1.45 -4.80
N GLY A 164 0.11 0.88 -4.12
CA GLY A 164 0.34 -0.14 -3.09
C GLY A 164 1.09 -1.37 -3.61
N LEU A 165 0.66 -1.91 -4.75
CA LEU A 165 1.29 -3.05 -5.40
C LEU A 165 2.75 -2.77 -5.77
N GLY A 166 3.02 -1.62 -6.40
CA GLY A 166 4.36 -1.18 -6.76
C GLY A 166 5.25 -0.90 -5.55
N GLY A 167 4.66 -0.38 -4.47
CA GLY A 167 5.29 -0.24 -3.16
C GLY A 167 5.76 -1.58 -2.61
N PHE A 168 4.86 -2.56 -2.47
CA PHE A 168 5.26 -3.88 -1.98
C PHE A 168 6.21 -4.61 -2.92
N LEU A 169 6.12 -4.40 -4.23
CA LEU A 169 7.08 -4.96 -5.18
C LEU A 169 8.48 -4.36 -5.00
N LEU A 170 8.59 -3.03 -4.86
CA LEU A 170 9.88 -2.40 -4.56
C LEU A 170 10.44 -2.86 -3.20
N GLY A 171 9.58 -2.94 -2.18
CA GLY A 171 9.96 -3.49 -0.87
C GLY A 171 10.41 -4.94 -0.95
N ALA A 172 9.77 -5.78 -1.78
CA ALA A 172 10.16 -7.18 -1.97
C ALA A 172 11.53 -7.33 -2.64
N VAL A 173 11.92 -6.37 -3.48
CA VAL A 173 13.22 -6.34 -4.19
C VAL A 173 14.35 -5.80 -3.31
N VAL A 174 14.09 -4.75 -2.54
CA VAL A 174 15.17 -3.97 -1.90
C VAL A 174 15.23 -4.16 -0.38
N ALA A 175 14.11 -4.46 0.28
CA ALA A 175 14.12 -4.63 1.73
C ALA A 175 14.75 -5.97 2.12
N PRO A 176 15.32 -6.08 3.34
CA PRO A 176 15.83 -7.34 3.86
C PRO A 176 14.79 -8.46 3.74
N ILE A 177 15.21 -9.66 3.33
CA ILE A 177 14.31 -10.80 3.07
C ILE A 177 13.46 -11.22 4.28
N GLN A 178 13.96 -10.97 5.49
CA GLN A 178 13.29 -11.24 6.76
C GLN A 178 12.30 -10.14 7.19
N MET A 179 12.22 -9.03 6.47
CA MET A 179 11.29 -7.94 6.77
C MET A 179 9.86 -8.38 6.46
N ILE A 180 9.01 -8.30 7.48
CA ILE A 180 7.56 -8.47 7.36
C ILE A 180 6.97 -7.10 7.09
N SER A 181 6.21 -6.95 6.01
CA SER A 181 5.65 -5.67 5.59
C SER A 181 4.18 -5.79 5.26
N LEU A 182 3.40 -4.81 5.71
CA LEU A 182 1.95 -4.77 5.61
C LEU A 182 1.44 -3.36 5.91
N GLY A 183 0.21 -3.07 5.54
CA GLY A 183 -0.40 -1.77 5.74
C GLY A 183 -0.86 -1.13 4.44
N ALA A 184 -1.89 -0.30 4.57
CA ALA A 184 -2.35 0.56 3.49
C ALA A 184 -1.42 1.75 3.19
N SER A 185 -0.33 1.91 3.93
CA SER A 185 0.51 3.11 3.89
C SER A 185 1.16 3.34 2.53
N GLY A 186 1.60 2.29 1.83
CA GLY A 186 2.07 2.40 0.44
C GLY A 186 1.00 2.97 -0.50
N CYS A 187 -0.26 2.56 -0.33
CA CYS A 187 -1.39 3.13 -1.06
C CYS A 187 -1.67 4.59 -0.67
N VAL A 188 -1.51 4.94 0.61
CA VAL A 188 -1.62 6.31 1.11
C VAL A 188 -0.52 7.21 0.52
N PHE A 189 0.72 6.72 0.42
CA PHE A 189 1.79 7.43 -0.29
C PHE A 189 1.46 7.63 -1.78
N ALA A 190 0.75 6.69 -2.41
CA ALA A 190 0.26 6.88 -3.77
C ALA A 190 -0.81 7.99 -3.87
N LEU A 191 -1.66 8.15 -2.85
CA LEU A 191 -2.60 9.27 -2.76
C LEU A 191 -1.86 10.61 -2.56
N LEU A 192 -0.83 10.65 -1.70
CA LEU A 192 0.02 11.83 -1.53
C LEU A 192 0.71 12.23 -2.84
N ALA A 193 1.20 11.24 -3.60
CA ALA A 193 1.75 11.45 -4.94
C ALA A 193 0.71 12.02 -5.91
N ALA A 194 -0.53 11.53 -5.85
CA ALA A 194 -1.62 12.04 -6.67
C ALA A 194 -1.94 13.51 -6.35
N SER A 195 -1.99 13.88 -5.07
CA SER A 195 -2.13 15.28 -4.64
C SER A 195 -0.97 16.15 -5.15
N LEU A 196 0.27 15.64 -5.14
CA LEU A 196 1.42 16.37 -5.68
C LEU A 196 1.28 16.59 -7.19
N VAL A 197 0.96 15.54 -7.93
CA VAL A 197 0.79 15.61 -9.39
C VAL A 197 -0.34 16.59 -9.75
N ASP A 198 -1.46 16.55 -9.04
CA ASP A 198 -2.56 17.48 -9.26
C ASP A 198 -2.18 18.94 -8.95
N LEU A 199 -1.52 19.19 -7.81
CA LEU A 199 -1.02 20.53 -7.45
C LEU A 199 -0.04 21.08 -8.48
N LEU A 200 0.86 20.25 -9.01
CA LEU A 200 1.83 20.65 -10.02
C LEU A 200 1.16 20.95 -11.37
N GLN A 201 0.14 20.18 -11.75
CA GLN A 201 -0.65 20.46 -12.94
C GLN A 201 -1.30 21.84 -12.81
N HIS A 202 -2.05 22.06 -11.74
CA HIS A 202 -2.83 23.28 -11.51
C HIS A 202 -2.05 24.38 -10.79
N TRP A 203 -0.71 24.39 -10.89
CA TRP A 203 0.15 25.27 -10.09
C TRP A 203 -0.20 26.75 -10.23
N ASN A 204 -0.59 27.20 -11.43
CA ASN A 204 -0.92 28.62 -11.67
C ASN A 204 -2.37 28.98 -11.32
N GLU A 205 -3.23 27.97 -11.12
CA GLU A 205 -4.65 28.15 -10.81
C GLU A 205 -4.92 27.96 -9.30
N THR A 206 -3.98 27.33 -8.60
CA THR A 206 -4.12 26.97 -7.19
C THR A 206 -3.73 28.12 -6.26
N ALA A 207 -4.72 28.65 -5.52
CA ALA A 207 -4.48 29.61 -4.46
C ALA A 207 -3.68 28.97 -3.31
N GLY A 208 -2.69 29.70 -2.79
CA GLY A 208 -1.87 29.20 -1.66
C GLY A 208 -0.96 28.01 -2.00
N ARG A 209 -0.68 27.77 -3.30
CA ARG A 209 0.16 26.67 -3.80
C ARG A 209 1.45 26.40 -3.02
N GLY A 210 2.16 27.45 -2.58
CA GLY A 210 3.39 27.32 -1.80
C GLY A 210 3.14 26.67 -0.43
N ARG A 211 2.10 27.11 0.27
CA ARG A 211 1.69 26.53 1.56
C ARG A 211 1.24 25.09 1.38
N GLN A 212 0.42 24.80 0.37
CA GLN A 212 -0.05 23.44 0.09
C GLN A 212 1.11 22.49 -0.23
N LEU A 213 2.08 22.96 -1.04
CA LEU A 213 3.30 22.19 -1.33
C LEU A 213 4.11 21.93 -0.05
N THR A 214 4.29 22.95 0.79
CA THR A 214 5.00 22.80 2.06
C THR A 214 4.30 21.81 2.98
N GLU A 215 2.98 21.89 3.15
CA GLU A 215 2.20 20.94 3.96
C GLU A 215 2.34 19.50 3.41
N LEU A 216 2.26 19.31 2.10
CA LEU A 216 2.40 18.01 1.47
C LEU A 216 3.80 17.42 1.65
N VAL A 217 4.84 18.22 1.40
CA VAL A 217 6.24 17.80 1.60
C VAL A 217 6.52 17.47 3.06
N LEU A 218 6.02 18.29 4.00
CA LEU A 218 6.17 18.02 5.43
C LEU A 218 5.52 16.70 5.83
N VAL A 219 4.31 16.42 5.35
CA VAL A 219 3.64 15.13 5.63
C VAL A 219 4.45 13.96 5.08
N ILE A 220 4.97 14.06 3.86
CA ILE A 220 5.81 13.01 3.23
C ILE A 220 7.08 12.79 4.05
N VAL A 221 7.81 13.86 4.37
CA VAL A 221 9.09 13.78 5.12
C VAL A 221 8.87 13.23 6.52
N ILE A 222 7.85 13.70 7.25
CA ILE A 222 7.51 13.19 8.58
C ILE A 222 7.13 11.72 8.51
N SER A 223 6.35 11.32 7.50
CA SER A 223 5.93 9.91 7.34
C SER A 223 7.12 9.00 7.04
N LEU A 224 8.07 9.44 6.20
CA LEU A 224 9.31 8.70 5.94
C LEU A 224 10.24 8.68 7.16
N ALA A 225 10.29 9.76 7.95
CA ALA A 225 11.05 9.80 9.20
C ALA A 225 10.48 8.83 10.23
N ILE A 226 9.15 8.75 10.38
CA ILE A 226 8.48 7.73 11.19
C ILE A 226 8.81 6.34 10.67
N GLY A 227 8.88 6.14 9.36
CA GLY A 227 9.23 4.86 8.77
C GLY A 227 10.69 4.41 8.96
N LEU A 228 11.53 5.23 9.61
CA LEU A 228 12.84 4.78 10.10
C LEU A 228 12.74 3.96 11.41
N LEU A 229 11.56 3.93 12.04
CA LEU A 229 11.32 3.08 13.20
C LEU A 229 11.36 1.59 12.80
N PRO A 230 11.87 0.70 13.68
CA PRO A 230 11.94 -0.73 13.41
C PRO A 230 10.57 -1.32 13.04
N GLY A 231 10.56 -2.16 12.00
CA GLY A 231 9.36 -2.86 11.53
C GLY A 231 8.48 -2.07 10.56
N ILE A 232 8.91 -0.88 10.12
CA ILE A 232 8.22 -0.10 9.08
C ILE A 232 9.00 -0.18 7.76
N ASP A 233 8.31 -0.49 6.67
CA ASP A 233 8.90 -0.68 5.34
C ASP A 233 8.89 0.64 4.55
N ASN A 234 9.96 1.41 4.69
CA ASN A 234 10.13 2.65 3.94
C ASN A 234 10.32 2.44 2.43
N PHE A 235 10.79 1.26 1.99
CA PHE A 235 10.86 0.96 0.56
C PHE A 235 9.46 0.82 -0.03
N ALA A 236 8.52 0.24 0.72
CA ALA A 236 7.11 0.22 0.32
C ALA A 236 6.49 1.63 0.24
N HIS A 237 6.84 2.54 1.15
CA HIS A 237 6.40 3.94 1.08
C HIS A 237 6.96 4.68 -0.13
N ILE A 238 8.27 4.56 -0.37
CA ILE A 238 8.95 5.19 -1.51
C ILE A 238 8.40 4.64 -2.83
N GLY A 239 8.24 3.32 -2.93
CA GLY A 239 7.65 2.68 -4.10
C GLY A 239 6.20 3.12 -4.30
N GLY A 240 5.40 3.15 -3.23
CA GLY A 240 4.02 3.65 -3.27
C GLY A 240 3.92 5.06 -3.83
N PHE A 241 4.81 5.95 -3.40
CA PHE A 241 4.90 7.31 -3.91
C PHE A 241 5.32 7.37 -5.38
N LEU A 242 6.37 6.64 -5.77
CA LEU A 242 6.90 6.62 -7.14
C LEU A 242 5.87 6.07 -8.14
N PHE A 243 5.32 4.90 -7.85
CA PHE A 243 4.27 4.28 -8.67
C PHE A 243 3.00 5.15 -8.65
N GLY A 244 2.69 5.80 -7.53
CA GLY A 244 1.63 6.78 -7.41
C GLY A 244 1.80 7.98 -8.34
N ILE A 245 3.00 8.55 -8.48
CA ILE A 245 3.28 9.64 -9.43
C ILE A 245 2.98 9.16 -10.85
N LEU A 246 3.54 8.02 -11.25
CA LEU A 246 3.40 7.49 -12.61
C LEU A 246 1.95 7.14 -12.95
N ALA A 247 1.24 6.49 -12.00
CA ALA A 247 -0.18 6.18 -12.14
C ALA A 247 -1.03 7.46 -12.21
N SER A 248 -0.73 8.47 -11.40
CA SER A 248 -1.47 9.74 -11.40
C SER A 248 -1.27 10.51 -12.70
N LEU A 249 -0.05 10.58 -13.23
CA LEU A 249 0.22 11.16 -14.55
C LEU A 249 -0.59 10.46 -15.65
N ALA A 250 -0.67 9.13 -15.61
CA ALA A 250 -1.37 8.34 -16.61
C ALA A 250 -2.91 8.44 -16.51
N LEU A 251 -3.45 8.54 -15.31
CA LEU A 251 -4.88 8.34 -15.05
C LEU A 251 -5.65 9.64 -14.79
N LEU A 252 -5.02 10.63 -14.15
CA LEU A 252 -5.66 11.93 -13.92
C LEU A 252 -5.86 12.68 -15.25
N PRO A 253 -6.91 13.52 -15.36
CA PRO A 253 -7.11 14.35 -16.54
C PRO A 253 -5.93 15.33 -16.71
N PRO A 254 -5.23 15.32 -17.85
CA PRO A 254 -4.12 16.24 -18.05
C PRO A 254 -4.63 17.66 -18.32
N MET A 255 -3.97 18.66 -17.75
CA MET A 255 -4.22 20.06 -18.10
C MET A 255 -3.92 20.37 -19.58
N ALA A 256 -4.49 21.46 -20.09
CA ALA A 256 -4.24 21.92 -21.44
C ALA A 256 -2.75 22.30 -21.63
N GLY A 257 -2.05 21.57 -22.50
CA GLY A 257 -0.66 21.83 -22.82
C GLY A 257 0.01 20.60 -23.43
N ARG A 258 1.02 20.81 -24.29
CA ARG A 258 1.75 19.70 -24.91
C ARG A 258 2.47 18.84 -23.86
N PHE A 259 3.06 19.49 -22.85
CA PHE A 259 3.76 18.84 -21.76
C PHE A 259 2.85 17.86 -21.00
N TRP A 260 1.77 18.33 -20.38
CA TRP A 260 0.88 17.48 -19.58
C TRP A 260 0.21 16.35 -20.38
N ARG A 261 -0.14 16.61 -21.65
CA ARG A 261 -0.63 15.54 -22.54
C ARG A 261 0.44 14.48 -22.84
N ALA A 262 1.69 14.87 -23.02
CA ALA A 262 2.79 13.93 -23.22
C ALA A 262 3.11 13.14 -21.94
N SER A 263 3.15 13.82 -20.79
CA SER A 263 3.41 13.22 -19.47
C SER A 263 2.44 12.09 -19.13
N ARG A 264 1.19 12.15 -19.61
CA ARG A 264 0.22 11.05 -19.46
C ARG A 264 0.71 9.75 -20.09
N TRP A 265 1.12 9.80 -21.34
CA TRP A 265 1.56 8.62 -22.08
C TRP A 265 2.94 8.14 -21.64
N ILE A 266 3.85 9.08 -21.39
CA ILE A 266 5.19 8.78 -20.86
C ILE A 266 5.08 8.14 -19.47
N GLY A 267 4.28 8.73 -18.57
CA GLY A 267 4.03 8.19 -17.24
C GLY A 267 3.42 6.79 -17.27
N GLY A 268 2.44 6.55 -18.15
CA GLY A 268 1.86 5.22 -18.35
C GLY A 268 2.85 4.19 -18.87
N ALA A 269 3.70 4.56 -19.84
CA ALA A 269 4.73 3.68 -20.37
C ALA A 269 5.81 3.36 -19.30
N MET A 270 6.25 4.38 -18.55
CA MET A 270 7.21 4.22 -17.45
C MET A 270 6.64 3.37 -16.32
N LEU A 271 5.35 3.50 -15.99
CA LEU A 271 4.68 2.67 -14.99
C LEU A 271 4.78 1.19 -15.34
N ILE A 272 4.43 0.85 -16.59
CA ILE A 272 4.46 -0.53 -17.08
C ILE A 272 5.91 -1.04 -17.12
N ALA A 273 6.83 -0.25 -17.67
CA ALA A 273 8.24 -0.62 -17.75
C ALA A 273 8.85 -0.86 -16.36
N LEU A 274 8.51 -0.03 -15.37
CA LEU A 274 9.00 -0.17 -14.00
C LEU A 274 8.42 -1.40 -13.30
N PHE A 275 7.13 -1.70 -13.48
CA PHE A 275 6.55 -2.95 -12.99
C PHE A 275 7.25 -4.17 -13.58
N ILE A 276 7.47 -4.20 -14.89
CA ILE A 276 8.16 -5.31 -15.57
C ILE A 276 9.59 -5.43 -15.05
N ALA A 277 10.33 -4.32 -14.97
CA ALA A 277 11.72 -4.33 -14.51
C ALA A 277 11.83 -4.87 -13.07
N LEU A 278 11.02 -4.36 -12.14
CA LEU A 278 11.06 -4.85 -10.76
C LEU A 278 10.58 -6.29 -10.63
N PHE A 279 9.59 -6.71 -11.41
CA PHE A 279 9.13 -8.09 -11.41
C PHE A 279 10.22 -9.05 -11.91
N VAL A 280 10.92 -8.68 -12.99
CA VAL A 280 12.07 -9.45 -13.49
C VAL A 280 13.15 -9.53 -12.42
N VAL A 281 13.59 -8.39 -11.88
CA VAL A 281 14.59 -8.33 -10.81
C VAL A 281 14.18 -9.19 -9.61
N PHE A 282 12.91 -9.12 -9.20
CA PHE A 282 12.38 -9.91 -8.09
C PHE A 282 12.46 -11.42 -8.33
N TYR A 283 12.52 -11.92 -9.56
CA TYR A 283 12.64 -13.37 -9.82
C TYR A 283 14.02 -13.81 -10.31
N THR A 284 14.87 -12.87 -10.76
CA THR A 284 16.17 -13.21 -11.35
C THR A 284 17.36 -12.84 -10.47
N GLU A 285 17.26 -11.78 -9.66
CA GLU A 285 18.39 -11.35 -8.85
C GLU A 285 18.48 -12.12 -7.52
N PRO A 286 19.70 -12.33 -6.99
CA PRO A 286 19.91 -12.89 -5.65
C PRO A 286 19.20 -12.09 -4.56
N ASP A 287 19.14 -12.68 -3.36
CA ASP A 287 18.60 -11.99 -2.18
C ASP A 287 19.47 -10.78 -1.78
N PRO A 288 18.86 -9.64 -1.41
CA PRO A 288 19.56 -8.47 -0.90
C PRO A 288 20.15 -8.65 0.50
#